data_AF-A0A841D6R2-F1
#
_entry.id   AF-A0A841D6R2-F1
#
_cell.length_a   1.000
_cell.length_b   1.000
_cell.length_c   1.000
_cell.angle_alpha   90.00
_cell.angle_beta   90.00
_cell.angle_gamma   90.00
#
_symmetry.space_group_name_H-M   'P 1'
#
loop_
_entity.id
_entity.type
_entity.pdbx_description
1 polymer ?
#
loop_
_entity_poly.entity_id
_entity_poly.type
_entity_poly.pdbx_seq_one_letter_code
_entity_poly.pdbx_strand_id
1 'polypeptide(L)' 'MMTFDPEGLTRAQCDGDACVACHKKWPRPRIRIGRLPNEAVLFACPECADALVPEPAVENVYPFPRRVAFS' A
#
# COMPACT_ATOMS: atom_id res chain seq x y z
N MET A 1 -6.46 -4.87 -8.33
CA MET A 1 -5.03 -4.68 -8.04
C MET A 1 -4.55 -3.54 -8.93
N MET A 2 -4.21 -2.38 -8.37
CA MET A 2 -3.69 -1.26 -9.18
C MET A 2 -2.22 -1.50 -9.48
N THR A 3 -1.84 -1.37 -10.75
CA THR A 3 -0.46 -1.48 -11.23
C THR A 3 0.04 -0.10 -11.63
N PHE A 4 1.21 0.27 -11.12
CA PHE A 4 1.89 1.51 -11.49
C PHE A 4 2.99 1.19 -12.48
N ASP A 5 3.03 1.95 -13.57
CA ASP A 5 4.08 1.80 -14.58
C ASP A 5 5.34 2.57 -14.13
N PRO A 6 6.52 1.91 -14.05
CA PRO A 6 7.77 2.54 -13.65
C PRO A 6 8.21 3.68 -14.59
N GLU A 7 7.91 3.61 -15.88
CA GLU A 7 8.34 4.63 -16.86
C GLU A 7 7.52 5.92 -16.74
N GLY A 8 6.28 5.82 -16.23
CA GLY A 8 5.43 6.97 -15.92
C GLY A 8 5.82 7.71 -14.63
N LEU A 9 6.72 7.17 -13.81
CA LEU A 9 7.05 7.73 -12.50
C LEU A 9 8.23 8.69 -12.57
N THR A 10 8.02 9.87 -11.98
CA THR A 10 9.11 10.82 -11.78
C THR A 10 10.04 10.36 -10.66
N ARG A 11 11.31 10.76 -10.70
CA ARG A 11 12.27 10.49 -9.60
C ARG A 11 11.72 10.88 -8.23
N ALA A 12 11.02 12.03 -8.15
CA ALA A 12 10.39 12.47 -6.92
C ALA A 12 9.35 11.47 -6.37
N GLN A 13 8.64 10.74 -7.24
CA GLN A 13 7.70 9.70 -6.79
C GLN A 13 8.43 8.43 -6.33
N CYS A 14 9.51 8.05 -7.04
CA CYS A 14 10.36 6.92 -6.66
C CYS A 14 11.10 7.14 -5.33
N ASP A 15 11.51 8.38 -5.04
CA ASP A 15 12.18 8.77 -3.78
C ASP A 15 11.19 9.03 -2.62
N GLY A 16 9.87 8.99 -2.89
CA GLY A 16 8.83 9.33 -1.92
C GLY A 16 8.77 10.82 -1.56
N ASP A 17 9.29 11.68 -2.44
CA ASP A 17 9.16 13.13 -2.37
C ASP A 17 7.85 13.65 -3.00
N ALA A 18 7.14 12.83 -3.78
CA ALA A 18 5.86 13.15 -4.39
C ALA A 18 4.90 11.95 -4.36
N CYS A 19 3.61 12.22 -4.19
CA CYS A 19 2.59 11.16 -4.17
C CYS A 19 2.49 10.52 -5.56
N VAL A 20 2.49 9.20 -5.62
CA VAL A 20 2.34 8.46 -6.89
C VAL A 20 1.02 8.76 -7.62
N ALA A 21 -0.05 9.09 -6.89
CA ALA A 21 -1.39 9.27 -7.47
C ALA A 21 -1.73 10.73 -7.77
N CYS A 22 -1.46 11.64 -6.83
CA CYS A 22 -1.85 13.05 -6.97
C CYS A 22 -0.67 14.02 -7.20
N HIS A 23 0.56 13.51 -7.21
CA HIS A 23 1.79 14.27 -7.48
C HIS A 23 2.10 15.39 -6.48
N LYS A 24 1.31 15.53 -5.40
CA LYS A 24 1.59 16.48 -4.31
C LYS A 24 2.91 16.12 -3.63
N LYS A 25 3.72 17.14 -3.35
CA LYS A 25 4.99 17.04 -2.62
C LYS A 25 4.86 17.37 -1.12
N TRP A 26 3.80 18.08 -0.75
CA TRP A 26 3.53 18.47 0.63
C TRP A 26 2.07 18.16 1.00
N PRO A 27 1.80 17.55 2.17
CA PRO A 27 2.76 16.95 3.12
C PRO A 27 3.54 15.78 2.48
N ARG A 28 4.80 15.58 2.89
CA ARG A 28 5.71 14.62 2.24
C ARG A 28 5.12 13.20 2.35
N PRO A 29 4.93 12.47 1.22
CA PRO A 29 4.37 11.13 1.23
C PRO A 29 5.30 10.16 1.97
N ARG A 30 4.77 9.43 2.94
CA ARG A 30 5.53 8.45 3.74
C ARG A 30 4.87 7.08 3.80
N ILE A 31 3.67 6.93 3.24
CA ILE A 31 2.92 5.68 3.31
C ILE A 31 3.31 4.81 2.14
N ARG A 32 3.85 3.63 2.44
CA ARG A 32 4.24 2.63 1.45
C ARG A 32 2.99 1.88 0.99
N ILE A 33 2.70 1.98 -0.30
CA ILE A 33 1.52 1.37 -0.95
C ILE A 33 1.88 0.11 -1.73
N GLY A 34 3.14 -0.08 -2.08
CA GLY A 34 3.59 -1.26 -2.82
C GLY A 34 5.05 -1.19 -3.23
N ARG A 35 5.49 -2.20 -3.97
CA ARG A 35 6.84 -2.29 -4.54
C ARG A 35 6.71 -2.60 -6.04
N LEU A 36 7.51 -1.92 -6.84
CA LEU A 36 7.64 -2.15 -8.27
C LEU A 36 8.50 -3.39 -8.56
N PRO A 37 8.41 -3.97 -9.77
CA PRO A 37 9.26 -5.09 -10.20
C PRO A 37 10.74 -4.74 -10.27
N ASN A 38 11.09 -3.46 -10.36
CA ASN A 38 12.46 -2.95 -10.27
C ASN A 38 12.92 -2.71 -8.82
N GLU A 39 12.21 -3.27 -7.84
CA GLU A 39 12.44 -3.11 -6.41
C GLU A 39 12.15 -1.74 -5.78
N ALA A 40 11.78 -0.73 -6.58
CA ALA A 40 11.47 0.59 -6.06
C ALA A 40 10.18 0.58 -5.21
N VAL A 41 10.15 1.40 -4.17
CA VAL A 41 9.01 1.48 -3.24
C VAL A 41 8.09 2.61 -3.67
N LEU A 42 6.79 2.34 -3.71
CA LEU A 42 5.77 3.33 -4.00
C LEU A 42 5.32 4.03 -2.73
N PHE A 43 5.26 5.37 -2.78
CA PHE A 43 4.78 6.19 -1.68
C PHE A 43 3.55 7.00 -2.07
N ALA A 44 2.60 7.09 -1.15
CA ALA A 44 1.40 7.92 -1.28
C ALA A 44 1.23 8.85 -0.07
N CYS A 45 0.50 9.95 -0.31
CA CYS A 45 0.01 10.83 0.75
C CYS A 45 -1.12 10.13 1.53
N PRO A 46 -1.42 10.51 2.77
CA PRO A 46 -2.49 9.89 3.58
C PRO A 46 -3.84 9.80 2.86
N GLU A 47 -4.22 10.86 2.15
CA GLU A 47 -5.48 10.92 1.39
C GLU A 47 -5.55 9.84 0.28
N CYS A 48 -4.46 9.66 -0.46
CA CYS A 48 -4.42 8.68 -1.56
C CYS A 48 -4.07 7.28 -1.06
N ALA A 49 -3.31 7.16 0.02
CA ALA A 49 -2.94 5.87 0.58
C ALA A 49 -4.18 5.12 1.06
N ASP A 50 -5.15 5.80 1.65
CA ASP A 50 -6.41 5.18 2.08
C ASP A 50 -7.18 4.54 0.90
N ALA A 51 -7.16 5.20 -0.26
CA ALA A 51 -7.79 4.67 -1.48
C ALA A 51 -6.96 3.59 -2.20
N LEU A 52 -5.64 3.54 -1.97
CA LEU A 52 -4.69 2.70 -2.71
C LEU A 52 -4.23 1.48 -1.94
N VAL A 53 -4.13 1.56 -0.62
CA VAL A 53 -3.85 0.42 0.25
C VAL A 53 -5.17 -0.31 0.42
N PRO A 54 -5.41 -1.46 -0.25
CA PRO A 54 -6.50 -2.31 0.19
C PRO A 54 -6.23 -2.61 1.67
N GLU A 55 -7.25 -2.45 2.53
CA GLU A 55 -7.15 -2.87 3.93
C GLU A 55 -6.43 -4.20 3.96
N PRO A 56 -5.36 -4.36 4.78
CA PRO A 56 -4.61 -5.60 4.81
C PRO A 56 -5.67 -6.68 4.96
N ALA A 57 -5.82 -7.52 3.93
CA ALA A 57 -6.74 -8.62 3.97
C ALA A 57 -6.31 -9.36 5.23
N VAL A 58 -7.09 -9.18 6.29
CA VAL A 58 -6.92 -9.90 7.54
C VAL A 58 -7.05 -11.34 7.10
N GLU A 59 -5.89 -11.94 6.91
CA GLU A 59 -5.72 -13.26 6.36
C GLU A 59 -6.34 -14.18 7.40
N ASN A 60 -7.63 -14.43 7.23
CA ASN A 60 -8.41 -15.51 7.80
C ASN A 60 -7.75 -16.20 8.99
N VAL A 61 -7.57 -15.50 10.11
CA VAL A 61 -7.36 -16.15 11.39
C VAL A 61 -8.74 -16.63 11.82
N TYR A 62 -9.24 -17.69 11.18
CA TYR A 62 -10.31 -18.50 11.74
C TYR A 62 -9.75 -19.12 13.02
N PRO A 63 -10.24 -18.77 14.23
CA PRO A 63 -9.98 -19.64 15.37
C PRO A 63 -10.70 -20.96 15.09
N PHE A 64 -9.92 -22.04 14.98
CA PHE A 64 -10.38 -23.42 14.96
C PHE A 64 -11.55 -23.60 15.96
N PRO A 65 -12.70 -24.19 15.58
CA PRO A 65 -13.73 -24.49 16.55
C PRO A 65 -13.16 -25.54 17.50
N ARG A 66 -12.84 -25.12 18.73
CA ARG A 66 -12.60 -26.01 19.86
C ARG A 66 -13.79 -26.95 19.94
N ARG A 67 -13.59 -28.24 19.65
CA ARG A 67 -14.63 -29.26 19.82
C ARG A 67 -15.18 -29.16 21.23
N VAL A 68 -16.50 -29.02 21.32
CA VAL A 68 -17.26 -29.16 22.56
C VAL A 68 -17.09 -30.61 23.03
N ALA A 69 -16.47 -30.80 24.18
CA ALA A 69 -16.59 -32.04 24.93
C ALA A 69 -17.73 -31.84 25.93
N PHE A 70 -18.85 -32.52 25.69
CA PHE A 70 -19.92 -32.66 26.67
C PHE A 70 -19.43 -33.57 27.80
N SER A 71 -19.64 -33.16 29.05
CA SER A 71 -19.65 -34.02 30.23
C SER A 71 -20.68 -33.47 31.22
#